data_AF-A0A849ZHY1-F1
#
_entry.id   AF-A0A849ZHY1-F1
#
_cell.length_a   1.000
_cell.length_b   1.000
_cell.length_c   1.000
_cell.angle_alpha   90.00
_cell.angle_beta   90.00
_cell.angle_gamma   90.00
#
_symmetry.space_group_name_H-M   'P 1'
#
loop_
_entity.id
_entity.type
_entity.pdbx_description
1 polymer ?
#
loop_
_entity_poly.entity_id
_entity_poly.type
_entity_poly.pdbx_seq_one_letter_code
_entity_poly.pdbx_strand_id
1 'polypeptide(L)'
;MITAIRARSPWTRALTTLLLVTVLVFAMGCYGSFPLTHAVYNFNGEVTDNSIGQQLVFWVFIILPVYGIAQLGDAIIFNLIEFWTGETLDIGQADLPIDRAVAIAHAPARFVAV
;
A
#
# COMPACT_ATOMS: atom_id res chain seq x y z
N MET A 1 -17.76 -42.75 18.33
CA MET A 1 -17.05 -42.35 17.10
C MET A 1 -15.89 -41.46 17.50
N ILE A 2 -14.66 -41.98 17.50
CA ILE A 2 -13.46 -41.24 17.93
C ILE A 2 -12.86 -40.58 16.69
N THR A 3 -12.82 -39.25 16.67
CA THR A 3 -12.23 -38.45 15.58
C THR A 3 -10.74 -38.71 15.53
N ALA A 4 -10.25 -39.33 14.45
CA ALA A 4 -8.83 -39.48 14.21
C ALA A 4 -8.23 -38.09 13.94
N ILE A 5 -7.52 -37.53 14.94
CA ILE A 5 -6.69 -36.35 14.76
C ILE A 5 -5.55 -36.79 13.83
N ARG A 6 -5.69 -36.53 12.52
CA ARG A 6 -4.63 -36.77 11.54
C ARG A 6 -3.43 -35.95 11.98
N ALA A 7 -2.41 -36.61 12.55
CA ALA A 7 -1.16 -35.98 12.90
C ALA A 7 -0.61 -35.32 11.62
N ARG A 8 -0.65 -33.98 11.57
CA ARG A 8 -0.08 -33.22 10.45
C ARG A 8 1.40 -33.54 10.39
N SER A 9 1.90 -33.88 9.21
CA SER A 9 3.30 -34.27 9.05
C SER A 9 4.21 -33.12 9.50
N PRO A 10 5.40 -33.42 10.05
CA PRO A 10 6.35 -32.39 10.47
C PRO A 10 6.73 -31.45 9.31
N TRP A 11 6.74 -31.98 8.09
CA TRP A 11 6.93 -31.23 6.85
C TRP A 11 5.81 -30.21 6.58
N THR A 12 4.54 -30.58 6.80
CA THR A 12 3.43 -29.64 6.65
C THR A 12 3.55 -28.48 7.64
N ARG A 13 3.98 -28.74 8.89
CA ARG A 13 4.23 -27.70 9.89
C ARG A 13 5.39 -26.79 9.50
N ALA A 14 6.51 -27.37 9.05
CA ALA A 14 7.68 -26.62 8.58
C ALA A 14 7.35 -25.71 7.37
N LEU A 15 6.58 -26.23 6.40
CA LEU A 15 6.16 -25.46 5.23
C LEU A 15 5.22 -24.32 5.60
N THR A 16 4.27 -24.55 6.50
CA THR A 16 3.37 -23.48 6.97
C THR A 16 4.13 -22.42 7.76
N THR A 17 5.08 -22.79 8.61
CA THR A 17 5.91 -21.80 9.31
C THR A 17 6.80 -21.01 8.35
N LEU A 18 7.39 -21.65 7.34
CA LEU A 18 8.24 -20.98 6.36
C LEU A 18 7.45 -19.97 5.52
N LEU A 19 6.24 -20.36 5.09
CA LEU A 19 5.32 -19.48 4.36
C LEU A 19 4.90 -18.28 5.20
N LEU A 20 4.57 -18.49 6.49
CA LEU A 20 4.18 -17.40 7.38
C LEU A 20 5.34 -16.42 7.63
N VAL A 21 6.56 -16.92 7.77
CA VAL A 21 7.75 -16.08 7.95
C VAL A 21 8.02 -15.25 6.70
N THR A 22 7.95 -15.85 5.50
CA THR A 22 8.15 -15.09 4.25
C THR A 22 7.09 -14.00 4.09
N VAL A 23 5.81 -14.30 4.30
CA VAL A 23 4.74 -13.30 4.25
C VAL A 23 4.98 -12.17 5.26
N LEU A 24 5.42 -12.49 6.48
CA LEU A 24 5.71 -11.48 7.49
C LEU A 24 6.89 -10.58 7.09
N VAL A 25 7.97 -11.14 6.54
CA VAL A 25 9.12 -10.35 6.07
C VAL A 25 8.75 -9.40 4.94
N PHE A 26 7.90 -9.84 3.99
CA PHE A 26 7.39 -8.94 2.94
C PHE A 26 6.40 -7.90 3.46
N ALA A 27 5.61 -8.23 4.48
CA ALA A 27 4.69 -7.29 5.12
C ALA A 27 5.42 -6.22 5.95
N MET A 28 6.58 -6.55 6.51
CA MET A 28 7.46 -5.65 7.27
C MET A 28 8.40 -4.85 6.33
N GLY A 29 7.90 -4.45 5.16
CA GLY A 29 8.58 -3.73 4.08
C GLY A 29 10.08 -3.51 4.30
N CYS A 30 10.93 -4.33 3.69
CA CYS A 30 12.39 -4.15 3.75
C CYS A 30 12.91 -2.99 2.89
N TYR A 31 12.01 -2.11 2.45
CA TYR A 31 12.23 -0.96 1.60
C TYR A 31 11.66 0.27 2.33
N GLY A 32 12.22 1.46 2.10
CA GLY A 32 11.79 2.68 2.82
C GLY A 32 10.34 3.09 2.51
N SER A 33 9.85 4.16 3.15
CA SER A 33 8.51 4.67 2.88
C SER A 33 8.54 5.35 1.51
N PHE A 34 7.61 5.02 0.60
CA PHE A 34 7.55 5.55 -0.77
C PHE A 34 6.55 6.73 -0.85
N PRO A 35 6.81 7.87 -0.19
CA PRO A 35 5.81 8.90 0.00
C PRO A 35 5.37 9.55 -1.30
N LEU A 36 6.26 9.75 -2.27
CA LEU A 36 5.90 10.36 -3.54
C LEU A 36 4.96 9.44 -4.34
N THR A 37 5.24 8.14 -4.35
CA THR A 37 4.40 7.14 -5.01
C THR A 37 3.02 7.14 -4.38
N HIS A 38 2.94 7.13 -3.05
CA HIS A 38 1.66 7.23 -2.34
C HIS A 38 0.91 8.53 -2.65
N ALA A 39 1.61 9.67 -2.74
CA ALA A 39 1.04 10.95 -3.16
C ALA A 39 0.34 10.85 -4.53
N VAL A 40 1.00 10.23 -5.50
CA VAL A 40 0.47 10.09 -6.87
C VAL A 40 -0.74 9.15 -6.90
N TYR A 41 -0.75 8.10 -6.08
CA TYR A 41 -1.93 7.23 -5.93
C TYR A 41 -3.10 7.96 -5.28
N ASN A 42 -2.86 8.75 -4.24
CA ASN A 42 -3.89 9.56 -3.59
C ASN A 42 -4.46 10.59 -4.57
N PHE A 43 -3.60 11.29 -5.31
CA PHE A 43 -4.03 12.22 -6.35
C PHE A 43 -4.94 11.54 -7.38
N ASN A 44 -4.59 10.35 -7.87
CA ASN A 44 -5.48 9.62 -8.79
C ASN A 44 -6.85 9.32 -8.16
N GLY A 45 -6.89 8.95 -6.87
CA GLY A 45 -8.15 8.75 -6.14
C GLY A 45 -8.99 10.01 -5.97
N GLU A 46 -8.38 11.20 -5.92
CA GLU A 46 -9.07 12.48 -5.75
C GLU A 46 -9.56 13.11 -7.05
N VAL A 47 -8.99 12.72 -8.20
CA VAL A 47 -9.36 13.30 -9.51
C VAL A 47 -10.82 13.04 -9.87
N THR A 48 -11.43 11.98 -9.34
CA THR A 48 -12.82 11.65 -9.67
C THR A 48 -13.52 10.80 -8.60
N ASP A 49 -14.82 11.04 -8.43
CA ASP A 49 -15.66 10.30 -7.48
C ASP A 49 -16.13 8.93 -8.01
N ASN A 50 -15.75 8.53 -9.24
CA ASN A 50 -16.18 7.27 -9.86
C ASN A 50 -15.02 6.30 -10.16
N SER A 51 -15.26 5.01 -9.92
CA SER A 51 -14.24 3.96 -10.07
C SER A 51 -13.76 3.76 -11.50
N ILE A 52 -14.61 4.06 -12.50
CA ILE A 52 -14.24 3.96 -13.93
C ILE A 52 -13.27 5.09 -14.31
N GLY A 53 -13.50 6.31 -13.84
CA GLY A 53 -12.61 7.43 -14.12
C GLY A 53 -11.23 7.23 -13.47
N GLN A 54 -11.20 6.72 -12.23
CA GLN A 54 -9.95 6.41 -11.52
C GLN A 54 -9.11 5.35 -12.28
N GLN A 55 -9.78 4.34 -12.84
CA GLN A 55 -9.12 3.34 -13.69
C GLN A 55 -8.57 3.98 -14.97
N LEU A 56 -9.33 4.85 -15.64
CA LEU A 56 -8.84 5.54 -16.85
C LEU A 56 -7.61 6.39 -16.56
N VAL A 57 -7.62 7.16 -15.46
CA VAL A 57 -6.48 7.97 -15.04
C VAL A 57 -5.30 7.07 -14.68
N PHE A 58 -5.54 5.93 -14.02
CA PHE A 58 -4.51 4.92 -13.77
C PHE A 58 -3.85 4.42 -15.07
N TRP A 59 -4.64 4.08 -16.09
CA TRP A 59 -4.12 3.67 -17.40
C TRP A 59 -3.30 4.78 -18.07
N VAL A 60 -3.77 6.03 -18.01
CA VAL A 60 -3.02 7.19 -18.54
C VAL A 60 -1.69 7.35 -17.81
N PHE A 61 -1.67 7.21 -16.48
CA PHE A 61 -0.46 7.35 -15.68
C PHE A 61 0.54 6.21 -15.89
N ILE A 62 0.07 5.01 -16.24
CA ILE A 62 0.93 3.92 -16.70
C ILE A 62 1.58 4.26 -18.05
N ILE A 63 0.80 4.80 -19.00
CA ILE A 63 1.31 5.16 -20.33
C ILE A 63 2.30 6.33 -20.27
N LEU A 64 2.07 7.30 -19.39
CA LEU A 64 2.91 8.50 -19.18
C LEU A 64 4.00 8.32 -18.09
N PRO A 65 4.55 7.11 -17.96
CA PRO A 65 5.22 6.54 -16.76
C PRO A 65 5.18 7.33 -15.43
N VAL A 66 4.04 7.91 -15.03
CA VAL A 66 3.96 8.79 -13.85
C VAL A 66 4.27 8.00 -12.58
N TYR A 67 3.66 6.83 -12.41
CA TYR A 67 3.93 5.94 -11.28
C TYR A 67 5.36 5.41 -11.28
N GLY A 68 5.93 5.14 -12.45
CA GLY A 68 7.30 4.66 -12.58
C GLY A 68 8.33 5.71 -12.17
N ILE A 69 8.11 6.97 -12.57
CA ILE A 69 8.97 8.10 -12.18
C ILE A 69 8.86 8.37 -10.68
N ALA A 70 7.64 8.35 -10.12
CA ALA A 70 7.43 8.52 -8.69
C ALA A 70 8.15 7.44 -7.88
N GLN A 71 7.99 6.17 -8.28
CA GLN A 71 8.65 5.04 -7.62
C GLN A 71 10.17 5.10 -7.72
N LEU A 72 10.72 5.54 -8.86
CA LEU A 72 12.16 5.74 -9.01
C LEU A 72 12.66 6.91 -8.14
N GLY A 73 11.88 7.99 -8.07
CA GLY A 73 12.16 9.13 -7.20
C GLY A 73 12.22 8.73 -5.74
N ASP A 74 11.27 7.93 -5.26
CA ASP A 74 11.32 7.37 -3.91
C ASP A 74 12.52 6.46 -3.71
N ALA A 75 12.77 5.53 -4.63
CA ALA A 75 13.87 4.57 -4.54
C ALA A 75 15.25 5.24 -4.45
N ILE A 76 15.46 6.37 -5.15
CA ILE A 76 16.76 7.04 -5.23
C ILE A 76 16.88 8.19 -4.22
N ILE A 77 15.82 8.98 -4.06
CA ILE A 77 15.88 10.27 -3.37
C ILE A 77 15.19 10.17 -2.01
N PHE A 78 13.88 9.92 -1.98
CA PHE A 78 13.10 10.07 -0.74
C PHE A 78 13.42 8.98 0.29
N ASN A 79 13.58 7.72 -0.13
CA ASN A 79 14.05 6.65 0.75
C ASN A 79 15.43 6.93 1.34
N LEU A 80 16.30 7.63 0.60
CA LEU A 80 17.63 8.01 1.07
C LEU A 80 17.55 9.17 2.06
N ILE A 81 16.70 10.16 1.81
CA ILE A 81 16.48 11.27 2.74
C ILE A 81 15.91 10.76 4.06
N GLU A 82 14.88 9.92 4.05
CA GLU A 82 14.33 9.31 5.27
C GLU A 82 15.40 8.52 6.03
N PHE A 83 16.26 7.79 5.32
CA PHE A 83 17.34 7.01 5.94
C PHE A 83 18.35 7.90 6.69
N TRP A 84 18.76 9.03 6.12
CA TRP A 84 19.76 9.91 6.74
C TRP A 84 19.17 10.89 7.76
N THR A 85 17.93 11.31 7.59
CA THR A 85 17.26 12.24 8.49
C THR A 85 16.57 11.53 9.65
N GLY A 86 16.14 10.27 9.45
CA GLY A 86 15.34 9.51 10.41
C GLY A 86 13.90 10.04 10.53
N GLU A 87 13.49 10.99 9.70
CA GLU A 87 12.14 11.56 9.67
C GLU A 87 11.35 10.95 8.51
N THR A 88 10.08 10.65 8.75
CA THR A 88 9.14 10.21 7.72
C THR A 88 8.71 11.40 6.89
N LEU A 89 8.87 11.31 5.57
CA LEU A 89 8.46 12.38 4.66
C LEU A 89 6.99 12.18 4.29
N ASP A 90 6.16 13.19 4.54
CA ASP A 90 4.78 13.18 4.07
C ASP A 90 4.64 14.07 2.84
N ILE A 91 4.44 13.44 1.69
CA ILE A 91 4.27 14.11 0.40
C ILE A 91 2.84 13.83 -0.06
N GLY A 92 2.05 14.89 -0.26
CA GLY A 92 0.72 14.75 -0.86
C GLY A 92 -0.43 14.45 0.10
N GLN A 93 -0.26 14.64 1.41
CA GLN A 93 -1.43 14.88 2.26
C GLN A 93 -2.09 16.19 1.83
N ALA A 94 -3.29 16.09 1.27
CA ALA A 94 -4.23 17.20 1.35
C ALA A 94 -4.58 17.37 2.84
N ASP A 95 -4.29 18.54 3.41
CA ASP A 95 -4.84 18.93 4.71
C ASP A 95 -6.36 18.96 4.59
N LEU A 96 -7.00 17.81 4.82
CA LEU A 96 -8.45 17.74 4.81
C LEU A 96 -8.92 18.57 6.00
N PRO A 97 -9.77 19.60 5.77
CA PRO A 97 -10.39 20.28 6.89
C PRO A 97 -11.16 19.25 7.73
N ILE A 98 -11.15 19.42 9.05
CA ILE A 98 -11.59 18.44 10.06
C ILE A 98 -12.98 17.84 9.74
N ASP A 99 -13.84 18.60 9.08
CA ASP A 99 -15.17 18.19 8.62
C ASP A 99 -15.14 17.06 7.58
N ARG A 100 -14.15 17.03 6.68
CA ARG A 100 -14.01 15.96 5.67
C ARG A 100 -13.35 14.70 6.21
N ALA A 101 -12.43 14.83 7.18
CA ALA A 101 -11.82 13.68 7.85
C ALA A 101 -12.88 12.82 8.60
N VAL A 102 -13.85 13.48 9.25
CA VAL A 102 -14.97 12.80 9.92
C VAL A 102 -15.90 12.12 8.91
N ALA A 103 -16.13 12.71 7.74
CA ALA A 103 -16.96 12.13 6.70
C ALA A 103 -16.36 10.83 6.12
N ILE A 104 -15.04 10.76 5.96
CA ILE A 104 -14.35 9.56 5.47
C ILE A 104 -14.34 8.45 6.53
N ALA A 105 -14.14 8.78 7.80
CA ALA A 105 -14.23 7.82 8.90
C ALA A 105 -15.63 7.18 9.03
N HIS A 106 -16.66 7.83 8.49
CA HIS A 106 -18.05 7.36 8.50
C HIS A 106 -18.53 6.84 7.14
N ALA A 107 -17.68 6.83 6.12
CA ALA A 107 -18.03 6.26 4.83
C ALA A 107 -18.12 4.73 4.97
N PRO A 108 -19.24 4.10 4.54
CA PRO A 108 -19.35 2.65 4.60
C PRO A 108 -18.24 2.04 3.74
N ALA A 109 -17.57 1.01 4.27
CA ALA A 109 -16.41 0.29 3.72
C ALA A 109 -16.68 -0.44 2.38
N ARG A 110 -17.36 0.21 1.43
CA ARG A 110 -17.67 -0.26 0.08
C ARG A 110 -16.76 0.33 -0.99
N PHE A 111 -15.79 1.18 -0.61
CA PHE A 111 -14.84 1.83 -1.52
C PHE A 111 -13.37 1.62 -1.12
N VAL A 112 -13.07 0.61 -0.32
CA VAL A 112 -11.68 0.17 -0.03
C VAL A 112 -11.56 -1.31 -0.38
N ALA A 113 -11.82 -1.65 -1.64
CA ALA A 113 -11.37 -2.91 -2.22
C ALA A 113 -11.45 -2.80 -3.75
N VAL A 114 -10.26 -2.65 -4.34
CA VAL A 114 -9.93 -2.80 -5.78
C VAL A 114 -10.35 -1.65 -6.69
#